data_AF-A0A7C9AVJ9-F1
#
_entry.id   AF-A0A7C9AVJ9-F1
#
_cell.length_a   1.000
_cell.length_b   1.000
_cell.length_c   1.000
_cell.angle_alpha   90.00
_cell.angle_beta   90.00
_cell.angle_gamma   90.00
#
_symmetry.space_group_name_H-M   'P 1'
#
loop_
_entity.id
_entity.type
_entity.pdbx_description
1 polymer ?
#
loop_
_entity_poly.entity_id
_entity_poly.type
_entity_poly.pdbx_seq_one_letter_code
_entity_poly.pdbx_strand_id
1 'polypeptide(L)'
;AGYDCDYSLYPSKEEQYHFFRHYLRPDAPHEACLNHKLNTVSSSDLDALYVETNTFMLASHLYWALWALIQAKMSPIDFDYLGYFFLRYNEYKRQKEEAL
;
A
#
# COMPACT_ATOMS: atom_id res chain seq x y z
N ALA A 1 -2.42 -6.34 3.99
CA ALA A 1 -2.17 -7.76 3.69
C ALA A 1 -0.91 -8.22 4.42
N GLY A 2 -1.02 -9.03 5.48
CA GLY A 2 0.13 -9.55 6.25
C GLY A 2 0.95 -10.58 5.45
N TYR A 3 1.58 -11.55 6.12
CA TYR A 3 2.36 -12.59 5.43
C TYR A 3 1.51 -13.44 4.47
N ASP A 4 0.24 -13.65 4.79
CA ASP A 4 -0.71 -14.39 3.96
C ASP A 4 -1.14 -13.65 2.68
N CYS A 5 -0.74 -12.39 2.54
CA CYS A 5 -1.08 -11.56 1.38
C CYS A 5 -2.59 -11.50 1.07
N ASP A 6 -3.44 -11.49 2.11
CA ASP A 6 -4.87 -11.24 1.93
C ASP A 6 -5.11 -9.79 1.44
N TYR A 7 -5.29 -9.66 0.13
CA TYR A 7 -5.51 -8.39 -0.55
C TYR A 7 -6.95 -7.88 -0.43
N SER A 8 -7.88 -8.67 0.11
CA SER A 8 -9.20 -8.15 0.50
C SER A 8 -9.12 -7.14 1.65
N LEU A 9 -8.02 -7.18 2.41
CA LEU A 9 -7.68 -6.25 3.48
C LEU A 9 -6.86 -5.04 2.99
N TYR A 10 -6.73 -4.85 1.67
CA TYR A 10 -6.10 -3.65 1.15
C TYR A 10 -7.03 -2.44 1.40
N PRO A 11 -6.51 -1.31 1.93
CA PRO A 11 -7.36 -0.21 2.36
C PRO A 11 -8.12 0.40 1.18
N SER A 12 -9.42 0.66 1.37
CA SER A 12 -10.24 1.39 0.42
C SER A 12 -9.67 2.79 0.18
N LYS A 13 -10.15 3.46 -0.87
CA LYS A 13 -9.79 4.86 -1.12
C LYS A 13 -10.14 5.76 0.07
N GLU A 14 -11.29 5.56 0.72
CA GLU A 14 -11.64 6.32 1.93
C GLU A 14 -10.70 6.04 3.11
N GLU A 15 -10.30 4.78 3.31
CA GLU A 15 -9.38 4.38 4.38
C GLU A 15 -7.97 4.94 4.14
N GLN A 16 -7.49 4.92 2.90
CA GLN A 16 -6.26 5.60 2.51
C GLN A 16 -6.35 7.11 2.76
N TYR A 17 -7.46 7.75 2.40
CA TYR A 17 -7.65 9.19 2.62
C TYR A 17 -7.71 9.54 4.10
N HIS A 18 -8.31 8.66 4.91
CA HIS A 18 -8.29 8.80 6.35
C HIS A 18 -6.85 8.82 6.87
N PHE A 19 -6.00 7.90 6.42
CA PHE A 19 -4.57 7.91 6.75
C PHE A 19 -3.86 9.19 6.25
N PHE A 20 -4.08 9.57 4.99
CA PHE A 20 -3.45 10.75 4.38
C PHE A 20 -3.79 12.06 5.11
N ARG A 21 -5.03 12.25 5.54
CA ARG A 21 -5.43 13.44 6.32
C ARG A 21 -4.64 13.57 7.61
N HIS A 22 -4.46 12.47 8.33
CA HIS A 22 -3.67 12.45 9.56
C HIS A 22 -2.18 12.62 9.28
N TYR A 23 -1.69 12.01 8.20
CA TYR A 23 -0.29 12.12 7.79
C TYR A 23 0.09 13.57 7.41
N LEU A 24 -0.78 14.29 6.71
CA LEU A 24 -0.56 15.67 6.28
C LEU A 24 -0.84 16.71 7.38
N ARG A 25 -1.53 16.33 8.46
CA ARG A 25 -1.87 17.18 9.62
C ARG A 25 -1.62 16.45 10.95
N PRO A 26 -0.37 16.09 11.25
CA PRO A 26 -0.05 15.37 12.49
C PRO A 26 -0.31 16.22 13.75
N ASP A 27 -0.23 17.55 13.63
CA ASP A 27 -0.36 18.49 14.76
C ASP A 27 -1.82 18.78 15.16
N ALA A 28 -2.79 18.37 14.34
CA ALA A 28 -4.22 18.61 14.57
C ALA A 28 -5.07 17.36 14.23
N PRO A 29 -4.85 16.23 14.92
CA PRO A 29 -5.50 14.95 14.60
C PRO A 29 -7.03 15.01 14.72
N HIS A 30 -7.56 15.82 15.63
CA HIS A 30 -9.01 16.02 15.75
C HIS A 30 -9.62 16.75 14.55
N GLU A 31 -8.86 17.63 13.88
CA GLU A 31 -9.31 18.35 12.69
C GLU A 31 -9.20 17.50 11.42
N ALA A 32 -8.25 16.55 11.37
CA ALA A 32 -8.12 15.58 10.29
C ALA A 32 -9.39 14.70 10.13
N CYS A 33 -10.11 14.47 11.24
CA CYS A 33 -11.37 13.72 11.28
C CYS A 33 -12.62 14.57 10.97
N LEU A 34 -12.50 15.90 10.94
CA LEU A 34 -13.65 16.77 10.68
C LEU A 34 -14.05 16.69 9.20
N ASN A 35 -15.35 16.79 8.97
CA ASN A 35 -15.99 16.76 7.65
C ASN A 35 -15.37 17.78 6.70
N HIS A 36 -15.49 17.50 5.39
CA HIS A 36 -14.72 18.12 4.29
C HIS A 36 -14.67 19.66 4.26
N LYS A 37 -15.60 20.35 4.95
CA LYS A 37 -15.66 21.82 5.07
C LYS A 37 -14.71 22.42 6.11
N LEU A 38 -14.29 21.67 7.11
CA LEU A 38 -13.45 22.15 8.22
C LEU A 38 -12.03 21.56 8.16
N ASN A 39 -11.83 20.56 7.30
CA ASN A 39 -10.52 20.00 7.02
C ASN A 39 -9.71 20.98 6.15
N THR A 40 -8.50 21.32 6.59
CA THR A 40 -7.58 22.23 5.89
C THR A 40 -6.71 21.52 4.84
N VAL A 41 -6.80 20.19 4.71
CA VAL A 41 -6.16 19.41 3.66
C VAL A 41 -7.02 19.47 2.40
N SER A 42 -6.42 19.91 1.28
CA SER A 42 -7.15 20.02 0.03
C SER A 42 -7.44 18.64 -0.58
N SER A 43 -8.52 18.51 -1.35
CA SER A 43 -8.79 17.28 -2.10
C SER A 43 -7.67 16.97 -3.10
N SER A 44 -7.04 18.01 -3.67
CA SER A 44 -5.91 17.88 -4.59
C SER A 44 -4.70 17.22 -3.93
N ASP A 45 -4.39 17.55 -2.68
CA ASP A 45 -3.27 16.93 -1.95
C ASP A 45 -3.54 15.45 -1.67
N LEU A 46 -4.79 15.11 -1.32
CA LEU A 46 -5.20 13.72 -1.11
C LEU A 46 -5.15 12.91 -2.40
N ASP A 47 -5.64 13.46 -3.51
CA ASP A 47 -5.60 12.82 -4.83
C ASP A 47 -4.16 12.62 -5.31
N ALA A 48 -3.28 13.61 -5.12
CA ALA A 48 -1.86 13.50 -5.45
C ALA A 48 -1.18 12.39 -4.66
N LEU A 49 -1.38 12.37 -3.33
CA LEU A 49 -0.77 11.35 -2.46
C LEU A 49 -1.33 9.95 -2.73
N TYR A 50 -2.61 9.84 -3.15
CA TYR A 50 -3.20 8.59 -3.59
C TYR A 50 -2.52 8.05 -4.85
N VAL A 51 -2.31 8.88 -5.86
CA VAL A 51 -1.63 8.47 -7.10
C VAL A 51 -0.20 8.04 -6.80
N GLU A 52 0.53 8.82 -6.00
CA GLU A 52 1.90 8.50 -5.60
C GLU A 52 1.96 7.17 -4.84
N THR A 53 1.13 6.99 -3.81
CA THR A 53 1.14 5.79 -2.96
C THR A 53 0.79 4.52 -3.75
N ASN A 54 -0.20 4.59 -4.64
CA ASN A 54 -0.58 3.44 -5.47
C ASN A 54 0.51 3.11 -6.52
N THR A 55 1.28 4.10 -6.98
CA THR A 55 2.45 3.85 -7.82
C THR A 55 3.54 3.11 -7.04
N PHE A 56 3.84 3.55 -5.81
CA PHE A 56 4.82 2.89 -4.95
C PHE A 56 4.36 1.52 -4.42
N MET A 57 3.05 1.28 -4.33
CA MET A 57 2.51 -0.06 -4.06
C MET A 57 2.99 -1.07 -5.11
N LEU A 58 2.92 -0.73 -6.40
CA LEU A 58 3.43 -1.59 -7.49
C LEU A 58 4.93 -1.89 -7.31
N ALA A 59 5.72 -0.85 -7.02
CA ALA A 59 7.14 -1.00 -6.75
C ALA A 59 7.41 -1.89 -5.53
N SER A 60 6.62 -1.76 -4.46
CA SER A 60 6.69 -2.59 -3.26
C SER A 60 6.42 -4.06 -3.56
N HIS A 61 5.39 -4.40 -4.35
CA HIS A 61 5.13 -5.79 -4.75
C HIS A 61 6.30 -6.39 -5.52
N LEU A 62 6.87 -5.68 -6.49
CA LEU A 62 8.05 -6.15 -7.22
C LEU A 62 9.26 -6.34 -6.31
N TYR A 63 9.54 -5.37 -5.44
CA TYR A 63 10.67 -5.42 -4.52
C TYR A 63 10.59 -6.67 -3.63
N TRP A 64 9.45 -6.88 -2.99
CA TRP A 64 9.27 -7.99 -2.06
C TRP A 64 9.15 -9.34 -2.75
N ALA A 65 8.62 -9.39 -3.98
CA ALA A 65 8.71 -10.60 -4.80
C ALA A 65 10.17 -10.96 -5.08
N LEU A 66 10.96 -10.03 -5.61
CA LEU A 66 12.38 -10.29 -5.92
C LEU A 66 13.17 -10.68 -4.66
N TRP A 67 12.95 -9.97 -3.55
CA TRP A 67 13.53 -10.33 -2.26
C TRP A 67 13.20 -11.77 -1.87
N ALA A 68 11.94 -12.19 -1.99
CA ALA A 68 11.50 -13.54 -1.63
C ALA A 68 12.15 -14.60 -2.51
N LEU A 69 12.24 -14.36 -3.83
CA LEU A 69 12.90 -15.27 -4.76
C LEU A 69 14.38 -15.49 -4.41
N ILE A 70 15.09 -14.44 -4.01
CA ILE A 70 16.49 -14.54 -3.56
C ILE A 70 16.56 -15.31 -2.24
N GLN A 71 15.69 -14.98 -1.28
CA GLN A 71 15.69 -15.61 0.04
C GLN A 71 15.32 -17.09 0.01
N ALA A 72 14.52 -17.55 -0.97
CA ALA A 72 14.23 -18.96 -1.18
C ALA A 72 15.49 -19.83 -1.33
N LYS A 73 16.62 -19.24 -1.75
CA LYS A 73 17.92 -19.92 -1.85
C LYS A 73 18.87 -19.58 -0.69
N MET A 74 18.77 -18.38 -0.14
CA MET A 74 19.81 -17.81 0.74
C MET A 74 19.45 -17.87 2.23
N SER A 75 18.15 -17.86 2.56
CA SER A 75 17.70 -17.73 3.93
C SER A 75 17.76 -19.07 4.67
N PRO A 76 18.23 -19.10 5.93
CA PRO A 76 18.10 -20.26 6.80
C PRO A 76 16.74 -20.34 7.53
N ILE A 77 15.87 -19.33 7.39
CA ILE A 77 14.59 -19.26 8.08
C ILE A 77 13.57 -20.19 7.39
N ASP A 78 12.82 -20.95 8.19
CA ASP A 78 11.71 -21.79 7.70
C ASP A 78 10.49 -20.93 7.36
N PHE A 79 10.42 -20.50 6.11
CA PHE A 79 9.35 -19.69 5.55
C PHE A 79 9.15 -20.05 4.07
N ASP A 80 7.89 -20.08 3.60
CA ASP A 80 7.58 -20.35 2.19
C ASP A 80 7.86 -19.13 1.31
N TYR A 81 9.15 -18.89 1.04
CA TYR A 81 9.61 -17.79 0.22
C TYR A 81 9.11 -17.86 -1.23
N LEU A 82 9.00 -19.07 -1.80
CA LEU A 82 8.57 -19.22 -3.19
C LEU A 82 7.06 -19.00 -3.33
N GLY A 83 6.25 -19.50 -2.37
CA GLY A 83 4.83 -19.15 -2.27
C GLY A 83 4.63 -17.65 -2.11
N TYR A 84 5.38 -17.02 -1.19
CA TYR A 84 5.33 -15.57 -0.98
C TYR A 84 5.74 -14.77 -2.22
N PHE A 85 6.74 -15.23 -2.99
CA PHE A 85 7.07 -14.65 -4.30
C PHE A 85 5.85 -14.60 -5.22
N PHE A 86 5.16 -15.73 -5.38
CA PHE A 86 3.99 -15.78 -6.27
C PHE A 86 2.84 -14.91 -5.78
N LEU A 87 2.59 -14.87 -4.47
CA LEU A 87 1.59 -13.97 -3.88
C LEU A 87 1.88 -12.51 -4.26
N ARG A 88 3.12 -12.04 -4.03
CA ARG A 88 3.51 -10.65 -4.31
C ARG A 88 3.56 -10.34 -5.81
N TYR A 89 4.12 -11.24 -6.62
CA TYR A 89 4.31 -11.01 -8.06
C TYR A 89 3.00 -11.05 -8.84
N ASN A 90 2.08 -11.95 -8.50
CA ASN A 90 0.77 -12.01 -9.15
C ASN A 90 -0.05 -10.76 -8.83
N GLU A 91 0.02 -10.26 -7.61
CA GLU A 91 -0.65 -9.01 -7.25
C GLU A 91 -0.06 -7.80 -7.97
N TYR A 92 1.27 -7.72 -8.12
CA TYR A 92 1.88 -6.69 -8.97
C TYR A 92 1.30 -6.71 -10.39
N LYS A 93 1.20 -7.90 -11.01
CA LYS A 93 0.65 -8.01 -12.37
C LYS A 93 -0.81 -7.55 -12.41
N ARG A 94 -1.65 -8.03 -11.49
CA ARG A 94 -3.06 -7.65 -11.40
C ARG A 94 -3.24 -6.13 -11.27
N GLN A 95 -2.54 -5.53 -10.33
CA GLN A 95 -2.63 -4.09 -10.05
C GLN A 95 -2.06 -3.23 -11.19
N LYS A 96 -1.01 -3.72 -11.87
CA LYS A 96 -0.46 -3.04 -13.04
C LYS A 96 -1.41 -3.05 -14.22
N GLU A 97 -2.14 -4.15 -14.43
CA GLU A 97 -3.16 -4.25 -15.47
C GLU A 97 -4.35 -3.32 -15.17
N GLU A 98 -4.75 -3.18 -13.90
CA GLU A 98 -5.81 -2.25 -13.49
C GLU A 98 -5.42 -0.76 -13.57
N ALA A 99 -4.13 -0.46 -13.47
CA ALA A 99 -3.58 0.88 -13.57
C ALA A 99 -3.32 1.36 -15.02
N LEU A 100 -3.39 0.46 -16.01
CA LEU A 100 -3.21 0.72 -17.45
C LEU A 100 -4.56 0.83 -18.16
#